data_AF-A0A7S2HHY2-F1
#
_entry.id   AF-A0A7S2HHY2-F1
#
_cell.length_a   1.000
_cell.length_b   1.000
_cell.length_c   1.000
_cell.angle_alpha   90.00
_cell.angle_beta   90.00
_cell.angle_gamma   90.00
#
_symmetry.space_group_name_H-M   'P 1'
#
loop_
_entity.id
_entity.type
_entity.pdbx_description
1 polymer ?
#
loop_
_entity_poly.entity_id
_entity_poly.type
_entity_poly.pdbx_seq_one_letter_code
_entity_poly.pdbx_strand_id
1 'polypeptide(L)'
;SGAPSCANAARAGAPLGRAARGAAMAGDRDAPDAELQEHARRELKEALGATGSEAIERLRVAVEAAEEARLDAEELESGWNVLRRLEAESLPLTFTDVPRAEMERLQAASSRDGAVEILMTCMQIALEDGFQAEILAEFHYHNFMFCQKQRWCAEKASTFLSLMRVLHTKAIVEEKLQESDARILLDDLIMKHSRQLPPFTLGAFSAEEAFLVADYARKTFFKHYKMHTFVYSHRQDFSIRVVDQRVVPRVFESADLHKEFEVDPLEVAELADLFASPEEA
;
A
#
# COMPACT_ATOMS: atom_id res chain seq x y z
N SER A 1 -37.64 2.94 20.64
CA SER A 1 -37.49 4.34 21.06
C SER A 1 -36.23 4.42 21.90
N GLY A 2 -35.22 5.18 21.47
CA GLY A 2 -33.93 5.29 22.16
C GLY A 2 -32.73 5.07 21.23
N ALA A 3 -32.49 6.03 20.33
CA ALA A 3 -31.20 6.15 19.65
C ALA A 3 -30.20 6.80 20.62
N PRO A 4 -28.94 6.32 20.73
CA PRO A 4 -27.93 7.05 21.47
C PRO A 4 -27.56 8.32 20.72
N SER A 5 -27.75 9.44 21.41
CA SER A 5 -27.52 10.81 20.95
C SER A 5 -26.03 11.08 20.75
N CYS A 6 -25.57 11.14 19.49
CA CYS A 6 -24.31 11.79 19.14
C CYS A 6 -24.57 13.29 18.92
N ALA A 7 -24.48 14.07 19.98
CA ALA A 7 -24.56 15.53 19.92
C ALA A 7 -23.26 16.16 20.44
N ASN A 8 -22.83 17.20 19.72
CA ASN A 8 -21.81 18.21 20.00
C ASN A 8 -20.33 17.85 19.74
N ALA A 9 -19.80 18.36 18.61
CA ALA A 9 -18.95 19.56 18.59
C ALA A 9 -18.18 19.65 17.25
N ALA A 10 -18.85 20.06 16.17
CA ALA A 10 -18.17 20.52 14.96
C ALA A 10 -18.09 22.06 15.03
N ARG A 11 -17.04 22.58 15.68
CA ARG A 11 -16.62 23.97 15.46
C ARG A 11 -15.69 23.96 14.26
N ALA A 12 -16.19 24.50 13.14
CA ALA A 12 -15.40 24.86 11.98
C ALA A 12 -14.28 25.83 12.41
N GLY A 13 -13.03 25.39 12.26
CA GLY A 13 -11.87 26.26 12.33
C GLY A 13 -11.84 27.15 11.10
N ALA A 14 -12.34 28.38 11.23
CA ALA A 14 -12.09 29.45 10.27
C ALA A 14 -10.58 29.75 10.21
N PRO A 15 -10.04 30.17 9.05
CA PRO A 15 -8.64 30.54 8.94
C PRO A 15 -8.40 31.80 9.79
N LEU A 16 -7.50 31.69 10.77
CA LEU A 16 -7.07 32.84 11.57
C LEU A 16 -6.39 33.84 10.63
N GLY A 17 -7.10 34.94 10.37
CA GLY A 17 -6.60 36.09 9.64
C GLY A 17 -5.34 36.64 10.31
N ARG A 18 -4.30 36.79 9.50
CA ARG A 18 -3.02 37.40 9.83
C ARG A 18 -3.25 38.86 10.25
N ALA A 19 -3.36 39.10 11.56
CA ALA A 19 -3.47 40.45 12.10
C ALA A 19 -2.09 41.11 12.06
N ALA A 20 -1.92 42.09 11.18
CA ALA A 20 -0.81 43.03 11.22
C ALA A 20 -0.88 43.85 12.52
N ARG A 21 0.00 43.54 13.48
CA ARG A 21 0.41 44.44 14.56
C ARG A 21 1.87 44.78 14.24
N GLY A 22 2.20 46.01 13.88
CA GLY A 22 1.98 47.19 14.69
C GLY A 22 3.33 47.53 15.32
N ALA A 23 4.11 48.33 14.59
CA ALA A 23 5.43 48.80 14.98
C ALA A 23 5.38 49.48 16.35
N ALA A 24 6.19 49.01 17.30
CA ALA A 24 6.50 49.74 18.51
C ALA A 24 7.87 49.32 19.07
N MET A 25 8.71 50.35 19.22
CA MET A 25 9.84 50.48 20.14
C MET A 25 11.10 49.67 19.85
N ALA A 26 12.03 50.37 19.18
CA ALA A 26 13.45 50.15 19.26
C ALA A 26 13.92 50.27 20.72
N GLY A 27 14.40 49.16 21.27
CA GLY A 27 15.18 49.10 22.50
C GLY A 27 16.14 47.94 22.36
N ASP A 28 17.44 48.24 22.50
CA ASP A 28 18.56 47.30 22.55
C ASP A 28 18.18 45.95 23.16
N ARG A 29 18.35 44.87 22.38
CA ARG A 29 18.54 43.52 22.92
C ARG A 29 19.60 42.82 22.09
N ASP A 30 20.71 42.59 22.78
CA ASP A 30 21.88 41.82 22.40
C ASP A 30 21.53 40.44 21.83
N ALA A 31 22.53 39.82 21.21
CA ALA A 31 22.53 38.51 20.59
C ALA A 31 21.59 37.48 21.25
N PRO A 32 20.94 36.59 20.47
CA PRO A 32 20.15 35.52 21.05
C PRO A 32 21.02 34.75 22.05
N ASP A 33 20.53 34.58 23.28
CA ASP A 33 21.25 33.83 24.32
C ASP A 33 21.61 32.45 23.73
N ALA A 34 22.91 32.19 23.54
CA ALA A 34 23.39 30.94 22.97
C ALA A 34 22.87 29.72 23.76
N GLU A 35 22.63 29.90 25.06
CA GLU A 35 22.03 28.91 25.95
C GLU A 35 20.55 28.60 25.58
N LEU A 36 19.77 29.62 25.18
CA LEU A 36 18.38 29.43 24.71
C LEU A 36 18.35 28.68 23.38
N GLN A 37 19.27 29.00 22.47
CA GLN A 37 19.38 28.31 21.18
C GLN A 37 19.82 26.85 21.34
N GLU A 38 20.80 26.59 22.21
CA GLU A 38 21.26 25.24 22.51
C GLU A 38 20.18 24.40 23.20
N HIS A 39 19.40 25.01 24.11
CA HIS A 39 18.26 24.37 24.75
C HIS A 39 17.18 23.98 23.73
N ALA A 40 16.75 24.93 22.88
CA ALA A 40 15.74 24.68 21.86
C ALA A 40 16.20 23.64 20.83
N ARG A 41 17.48 23.65 20.44
CA ARG A 41 18.06 22.64 19.52
C ARG A 41 18.03 21.24 20.13
N ARG A 42 18.32 21.11 21.43
CA ARG A 42 18.25 19.82 22.14
C ARG A 42 16.81 19.31 22.22
N GLU A 43 15.86 20.16 22.60
CA GLU A 43 14.44 19.79 22.67
C GLU A 43 13.88 19.39 21.30
N LEU A 44 14.22 20.13 20.24
CA LEU A 44 13.85 19.78 18.87
C LEU A 44 14.42 18.42 18.46
N LYS A 45 15.70 18.15 18.78
CA LYS A 45 16.34 16.88 18.46
C LYS A 45 15.72 15.70 19.21
N GLU A 46 15.35 15.89 20.47
CA GLU A 46 14.64 14.88 21.26
C GLU A 46 13.23 14.63 20.70
N ALA A 47 12.49 15.69 20.36
CA ALA A 47 11.15 15.59 19.79
C ALA A 47 11.14 14.95 18.39
N LEU A 48 12.17 15.18 17.57
CA LEU A 48 12.36 14.53 16.27
C LEU A 48 12.56 13.01 16.37
N GLY A 49 13.07 12.52 17.51
CA GLY A 49 13.25 11.09 17.77
C GLY A 49 11.97 10.37 18.23
N ALA A 50 10.93 11.11 18.61
CA ALA A 50 9.69 10.54 19.10
C ALA A 50 8.77 10.13 17.95
N THR A 51 8.21 8.92 18.04
CA THR A 51 7.30 8.36 17.04
C THR A 51 5.87 8.28 17.58
N GLY A 52 4.89 8.48 16.71
CA GLY A 52 3.46 8.34 17.04
C GLY A 52 2.74 9.66 17.35
N SER A 53 1.42 9.56 17.56
CA SER A 53 0.53 10.72 17.71
C SER A 53 0.78 11.55 18.99
N GLU A 54 1.26 10.92 20.06
CA GLU A 54 1.60 11.59 21.32
C GLU A 54 2.82 12.52 21.19
N ALA A 55 3.66 12.29 20.18
CA ALA A 55 4.83 13.11 19.88
C ALA A 55 4.48 14.38 19.10
N ILE A 56 3.30 14.46 18.47
CA ILE A 56 2.91 15.58 17.60
C ILE A 56 2.87 16.90 18.38
N GLU A 57 2.22 16.91 19.54
CA GLU A 57 2.13 18.13 20.35
C GLU A 57 3.48 18.52 20.93
N ARG A 58 4.29 17.55 21.35
CA ARG A 58 5.67 17.79 21.83
C ARG A 58 6.55 18.38 20.72
N LEU A 59 6.45 17.85 19.51
CA LEU A 59 7.18 18.33 18.35
C LEU A 59 6.70 19.71 17.92
N ARG A 60 5.39 19.98 17.96
CA ARG A 60 4.85 21.31 17.68
C ARG A 60 5.41 22.35 18.65
N VAL A 61 5.36 22.07 19.95
CA VAL A 61 5.92 22.96 20.97
C VAL A 61 7.43 23.16 20.78
N ALA A 62 8.18 22.10 20.46
CA ALA A 62 9.63 22.20 20.24
C ALA A 62 9.99 23.00 18.97
N VAL A 63 9.18 22.90 17.91
CA VAL A 63 9.37 23.67 16.68
C VAL A 63 9.01 25.14 16.90
N GLU A 64 7.93 25.44 17.63
CA GLU A 64 7.57 26.82 18.02
C GLU A 64 8.64 27.45 18.91
N ALA A 65 9.17 26.71 19.90
CA ALA A 65 10.28 27.16 20.75
C ALA A 65 11.57 27.40 19.94
N ALA A 66 11.85 26.57 18.94
CA ALA A 66 12.99 26.76 18.03
C ALA A 66 12.83 27.99 17.13
N GLU A 67 11.60 28.32 16.72
CA GLU A 67 11.28 29.52 15.94
C GLU A 67 11.48 30.78 16.80
N GLU A 68 11.02 30.76 18.06
CA GLU A 68 11.24 31.84 19.03
C GLU A 68 12.72 32.06 19.35
N ALA A 69 13.51 30.97 19.43
CA ALA A 69 14.96 31.02 19.63
C ALA A 69 15.75 31.39 18.36
N ARG A 70 15.07 31.57 17.21
CA ARG A 70 15.66 31.94 15.91
C ARG A 70 16.73 30.95 15.43
N LEU A 71 16.45 29.66 15.52
CA LEU A 71 17.30 28.62 14.93
C LEU A 71 17.37 28.75 13.41
N ASP A 72 18.37 28.09 12.81
CA ASP A 72 18.59 28.11 11.36
C ASP A 72 17.35 27.56 10.61
N ALA A 73 17.06 28.17 9.45
CA ALA A 73 15.86 27.86 8.67
C ALA A 73 15.81 26.37 8.23
N GLU A 74 16.97 25.75 7.98
CA GLU A 74 17.06 24.34 7.59
C GLU A 74 16.65 23.38 8.74
N GLU A 75 17.02 23.72 9.98
CA GLU A 75 16.67 22.90 11.16
C GLU A 75 15.17 22.99 11.47
N LEU A 76 14.63 24.20 11.35
CA LEU A 76 13.18 24.43 11.48
C LEU A 76 12.40 23.69 10.39
N GLU A 77 12.86 23.73 9.14
CA GLU A 77 12.19 23.06 8.03
C GLU A 77 12.15 21.53 8.22
N SER A 78 13.23 20.94 8.74
CA SER A 78 13.24 19.52 9.13
C SER A 78 12.17 19.20 10.17
N GLY A 79 12.05 20.02 11.21
CA GLY A 79 10.99 19.92 12.23
C GLY A 79 9.59 20.00 11.65
N TRP A 80 9.33 21.02 10.84
CA TRP A 80 8.03 21.21 10.16
C TRP A 80 7.68 20.08 9.19
N ASN A 81 8.67 19.49 8.51
CA ASN A 81 8.45 18.36 7.62
C ASN A 81 8.04 17.10 8.39
N VAL A 82 8.72 16.79 9.49
CA VAL A 82 8.36 15.66 10.35
C VAL A 82 7.00 15.89 11.00
N LEU A 83 6.72 17.11 11.48
CA LEU A 83 5.42 17.45 12.07
C LEU A 83 4.29 17.28 11.06
N ARG A 84 4.42 17.85 9.85
CA ARG A 84 3.42 17.69 8.79
C ARG A 84 3.20 16.23 8.42
N ARG A 85 4.27 15.43 8.36
CA ARG A 85 4.17 14.00 8.08
C ARG A 85 3.39 13.26 9.17
N LEU A 86 3.75 13.48 10.44
CA LEU A 86 3.08 12.85 11.58
C LEU A 86 1.61 13.29 11.70
N GLU A 87 1.32 14.57 11.45
CA GLU A 87 -0.04 15.10 11.41
C GLU A 87 -0.85 14.43 10.30
N ALA A 88 -0.30 14.34 9.08
CA ALA A 88 -0.93 13.66 7.96
C ALA A 88 -1.20 12.17 8.27
N GLU A 89 -0.22 11.49 8.87
CA GLU A 89 -0.35 10.09 9.29
C GLU A 89 -1.35 9.90 10.44
N SER A 90 -1.62 10.93 11.26
CA SER A 90 -2.48 10.85 12.45
C SER A 90 -3.94 11.27 12.22
N LEU A 91 -4.26 11.89 11.07
CA LEU A 91 -5.61 12.34 10.73
C LEU A 91 -6.64 11.20 10.83
N PRO A 92 -7.85 11.45 11.37
CA PRO A 92 -8.94 10.48 11.36
C PRO A 92 -9.38 10.18 9.93
N LEU A 93 -9.70 8.91 9.65
CA LEU A 93 -10.29 8.48 8.38
C LEU A 93 -11.80 8.79 8.26
N THR A 94 -12.40 9.42 9.27
CA THR A 94 -13.82 9.74 9.29
C THR A 94 -14.16 10.79 8.23
N PHE A 95 -15.06 10.45 7.29
CA PHE A 95 -15.46 11.28 6.16
C PHE A 95 -14.34 11.63 5.15
N THR A 96 -13.23 10.89 5.16
CA THR A 96 -12.14 11.08 4.19
C THR A 96 -12.55 10.60 2.81
N ASP A 97 -12.98 9.34 2.69
CA ASP A 97 -13.30 8.75 1.38
C ASP A 97 -14.79 8.86 1.05
N VAL A 98 -15.65 8.73 2.06
CA VAL A 98 -17.10 8.89 1.89
C VAL A 98 -17.58 10.09 2.72
N PRO A 99 -17.70 11.29 2.12
CA PRO A 99 -18.17 12.49 2.80
C PRO A 99 -19.56 12.32 3.42
N ARG A 100 -19.91 13.14 4.41
CA ARG A 100 -21.20 13.05 5.12
C ARG A 100 -22.40 13.05 4.17
N ALA A 101 -22.43 13.96 3.20
CA ALA A 101 -23.53 14.06 2.23
C ALA A 101 -23.68 12.76 1.41
N GLU A 102 -22.56 12.17 0.97
CA GLU A 102 -22.58 10.92 0.22
C GLU A 102 -22.94 9.72 1.11
N MET A 103 -22.55 9.74 2.39
CA MET A 103 -22.96 8.72 3.35
C MET A 103 -24.47 8.74 3.59
N GLU A 104 -25.07 9.93 3.71
CA GLU A 104 -26.53 10.09 3.84
C GLU A 104 -27.26 9.60 2.59
N ARG A 105 -26.74 9.93 1.40
CA ARG A 105 -27.26 9.40 0.13
C ARG A 105 -27.14 7.88 0.05
N LEU A 106 -26.00 7.32 0.48
CA LEU A 106 -25.73 5.90 0.49
C LEU A 106 -26.68 5.16 1.45
N GLN A 107 -26.96 5.73 2.62
CA GLN A 107 -27.93 5.19 3.57
C GLN A 107 -29.38 5.29 3.08
N ALA A 108 -29.70 6.30 2.27
CA ALA A 108 -31.00 6.48 1.64
C ALA A 108 -31.19 5.66 0.35
N ALA A 109 -30.12 5.04 -0.16
CA ALA A 109 -30.16 4.27 -1.40
C ALA A 109 -31.09 3.05 -1.25
N SER A 110 -32.08 2.94 -2.15
CA SER A 110 -33.07 1.86 -2.15
C SER A 110 -32.68 0.67 -3.03
N SER A 111 -31.61 0.79 -3.82
CA SER A 111 -31.13 -0.24 -4.73
C SER A 111 -29.63 -0.48 -4.55
N ARG A 112 -29.20 -1.73 -4.81
CA ARG A 112 -27.78 -2.11 -4.81
C ARG A 112 -26.99 -1.27 -5.81
N ASP A 113 -27.50 -1.11 -7.02
CA ASP A 113 -26.76 -0.47 -8.11
C ASP A 113 -26.51 1.02 -7.81
N GLY A 114 -27.49 1.72 -7.24
CA GLY A 114 -27.30 3.11 -6.80
C GLY A 114 -26.30 3.24 -5.64
N ALA A 115 -26.25 2.26 -4.73
CA ALA A 115 -25.25 2.25 -3.65
C ALA A 115 -23.84 2.00 -4.19
N VAL A 116 -23.69 1.08 -5.14
CA VAL A 116 -22.42 0.77 -5.81
C VAL A 116 -21.91 1.99 -6.57
N GLU A 117 -22.76 2.70 -7.30
CA GLU A 117 -22.37 3.91 -8.05
C GLU A 117 -21.80 5.01 -7.13
N ILE A 118 -22.46 5.26 -6.00
CA ILE A 118 -21.98 6.21 -4.99
C ILE A 118 -20.62 5.76 -4.43
N LEU A 119 -20.49 4.48 -4.08
CA LEU A 119 -19.25 3.92 -3.53
C LEU A 119 -18.09 3.99 -4.52
N MET A 120 -18.30 3.66 -5.79
CA MET A 120 -17.27 3.76 -6.82
C MET A 120 -16.78 5.19 -6.98
N THR A 121 -17.70 6.15 -6.99
CA THR A 121 -17.38 7.58 -7.08
C THR A 121 -16.56 8.04 -5.87
N CYS A 122 -16.98 7.68 -4.65
CA CYS A 122 -16.32 8.07 -3.41
C CYS A 122 -14.93 7.44 -3.27
N MET A 123 -14.79 6.16 -3.62
CA MET A 123 -13.54 5.42 -3.50
C MET A 123 -12.55 5.69 -4.64
N GLN A 124 -12.95 6.49 -5.64
CA GLN A 124 -12.18 6.81 -6.85
C GLN A 124 -11.81 5.56 -7.66
N ILE A 125 -12.76 4.62 -7.78
CA ILE A 125 -12.59 3.38 -8.55
C ILE A 125 -12.90 3.69 -10.03
N ALA A 126 -11.93 3.53 -10.92
CA ALA A 126 -12.12 3.81 -12.33
C ALA A 126 -12.79 2.63 -13.04
N LEU A 127 -13.81 2.92 -13.87
CA LEU A 127 -14.46 1.90 -14.70
C LEU A 127 -13.49 1.21 -15.69
N GLU A 128 -12.41 1.90 -16.05
CA GLU A 128 -11.35 1.40 -16.93
C GLU A 128 -10.55 0.24 -16.32
N ASP A 129 -10.63 0.06 -14.99
CA ASP A 129 -9.96 -1.04 -14.27
C ASP A 129 -10.65 -2.41 -14.54
N GLY A 130 -11.78 -2.42 -15.25
CA GLY A 130 -12.47 -3.62 -15.71
C GLY A 130 -12.80 -4.59 -14.57
N PHE A 131 -12.26 -5.81 -14.61
CA PHE A 131 -12.51 -6.84 -13.61
C PHE A 131 -12.05 -6.44 -12.19
N GLN A 132 -11.02 -5.59 -12.08
CA GLN A 132 -10.55 -5.07 -10.79
C GLN A 132 -11.59 -4.16 -10.15
N ALA A 133 -12.20 -3.26 -10.94
CA ALA A 133 -13.27 -2.38 -10.49
C ALA A 133 -14.50 -3.17 -10.01
N GLU A 134 -14.89 -4.25 -10.70
CA GLU A 134 -16.01 -5.09 -10.28
C GLU A 134 -15.77 -5.74 -8.90
N ILE A 135 -14.56 -6.26 -8.67
CA ILE A 135 -14.18 -6.86 -7.39
C ILE A 135 -14.15 -5.81 -6.28
N LEU A 136 -13.59 -4.63 -6.55
CA LEU A 136 -13.55 -3.54 -5.58
C LEU A 136 -14.95 -2.99 -5.25
N ALA A 137 -15.79 -2.84 -6.26
CA ALA A 137 -17.18 -2.41 -6.09
C ALA A 137 -17.95 -3.39 -5.18
N GLU A 138 -17.83 -4.69 -5.44
CA GLU A 138 -18.45 -5.73 -4.63
C GLU A 138 -17.89 -5.75 -3.21
N PHE A 139 -16.58 -5.57 -3.05
CA PHE A 139 -15.90 -5.47 -1.76
C PHE A 139 -16.42 -4.31 -0.92
N HIS A 140 -16.46 -3.10 -1.48
CA HIS A 140 -16.95 -1.92 -0.75
C HIS A 140 -18.46 -1.98 -0.49
N TYR A 141 -19.24 -2.55 -1.40
CA TYR A 141 -20.66 -2.77 -1.17
C TYR A 141 -20.91 -3.70 0.02
N HIS A 142 -20.18 -4.82 0.12
CA HIS A 142 -20.31 -5.72 1.26
C HIS A 142 -19.88 -5.09 2.58
N ASN A 143 -18.83 -4.26 2.56
CA ASN A 143 -18.40 -3.47 3.71
C ASN A 143 -19.53 -2.52 4.17
N PHE A 144 -20.20 -1.85 3.24
CA PHE A 144 -21.35 -0.99 3.55
C PHE A 144 -22.53 -1.79 4.12
N MET A 145 -22.85 -2.93 3.52
CA MET A 145 -23.90 -3.83 4.03
C MET A 145 -23.62 -4.33 5.44
N PHE A 146 -22.34 -4.52 5.79
CA PHE A 146 -21.95 -4.84 7.16
C PHE A 146 -22.25 -3.67 8.12
N CYS A 147 -21.90 -2.42 7.76
CA CYS A 147 -22.25 -1.25 8.56
C CYS A 147 -23.78 -1.12 8.78
N GLN A 148 -24.57 -1.39 7.74
CA GLN A 148 -26.04 -1.38 7.83
C GLN A 148 -26.56 -2.45 8.79
N LYS A 149 -26.01 -3.68 8.73
CA LYS A 149 -26.37 -4.75 9.66
C LYS A 149 -26.06 -4.41 11.11
N GLN A 150 -24.96 -3.70 11.36
CA GLN A 150 -24.57 -3.24 12.70
C GLN A 150 -25.29 -1.95 13.13
N ARG A 151 -26.11 -1.34 12.26
CA ARG A 151 -26.83 -0.07 12.52
C ARG A 151 -25.91 1.06 12.95
N TRP A 152 -24.73 1.14 12.35
CA TRP A 152 -23.76 2.18 12.66
C TRP A 152 -24.21 3.56 12.16
N CYS A 153 -23.79 4.61 12.87
CA CYS A 153 -23.99 5.99 12.44
C CYS A 153 -23.11 6.33 11.23
N ALA A 154 -23.39 7.46 10.59
CA ALA A 154 -22.67 7.93 9.41
C ALA A 154 -21.17 8.10 9.66
N GLU A 155 -20.76 8.59 10.84
CA GLU A 155 -19.34 8.69 11.21
C GLU A 155 -18.67 7.32 11.16
N LYS A 156 -19.19 6.35 11.94
CA LYS A 156 -18.62 5.00 12.05
C LYS A 156 -18.56 4.27 10.72
N ALA A 157 -19.65 4.34 9.96
CA ALA A 157 -19.73 3.72 8.64
C ALA A 157 -18.70 4.31 7.67
N SER A 158 -18.56 5.64 7.65
CA SER A 158 -17.57 6.32 6.81
C SER A 158 -16.14 5.97 7.22
N THR A 159 -15.83 5.97 8.53
CA THR A 159 -14.52 5.57 9.04
C THR A 159 -14.18 4.13 8.66
N PHE A 160 -15.12 3.18 8.80
CA PHE A 160 -14.89 1.79 8.45
C PHE A 160 -14.65 1.59 6.95
N LEU A 161 -15.48 2.22 6.11
CA LEU A 161 -15.32 2.13 4.66
C LEU A 161 -13.97 2.68 4.20
N SER A 162 -13.55 3.81 4.77
CA SER A 162 -12.25 4.42 4.51
C SER A 162 -11.09 3.55 5.04
N LEU A 163 -11.25 2.95 6.23
CA LEU A 163 -10.29 2.01 6.80
C LEU A 163 -10.05 0.81 5.88
N MET A 164 -11.12 0.20 5.37
CA MET A 164 -11.02 -0.95 4.47
C MET A 164 -10.41 -0.56 3.11
N ARG A 165 -10.66 0.67 2.62
CA ARG A 165 -10.00 1.22 1.42
C ARG A 165 -8.49 1.35 1.64
N VAL A 166 -8.08 1.97 2.74
CA VAL A 166 -6.66 2.14 3.08
C VAL A 166 -5.97 0.79 3.25
N LEU A 167 -6.60 -0.15 3.95
CA LEU A 167 -6.08 -1.51 4.10
C LEU A 167 -5.85 -2.18 2.74
N HIS A 168 -6.86 -2.18 1.88
CA HIS A 168 -6.75 -2.79 0.55
C HIS A 168 -5.66 -2.11 -0.27
N THR A 169 -5.67 -0.77 -0.34
CA THR A 169 -4.74 0.01 -1.16
C THR A 169 -3.30 -0.21 -0.73
N LYS A 170 -3.00 -0.06 0.55
CA LYS A 170 -1.64 -0.28 1.07
C LYS A 170 -1.21 -1.74 0.93
N ALA A 171 -2.03 -2.68 1.41
CA ALA A 171 -1.62 -4.08 1.48
C ALA A 171 -1.53 -4.74 0.10
N ILE A 172 -2.42 -4.40 -0.85
CA ILE A 172 -2.53 -5.10 -2.13
C ILE A 172 -1.93 -4.31 -3.29
N VAL A 173 -2.20 -3.00 -3.37
CA VAL A 173 -1.88 -2.19 -4.54
C VAL A 173 -0.46 -1.59 -4.44
N GLU A 174 -0.17 -0.92 -3.34
CA GLU A 174 1.07 -0.15 -3.16
C GLU A 174 2.22 -1.03 -2.65
N GLU A 175 2.08 -1.63 -1.47
CA GLU A 175 3.19 -2.28 -0.77
C GLU A 175 3.26 -3.80 -1.02
N LYS A 176 2.18 -4.41 -1.53
CA LYS A 176 2.07 -5.86 -1.82
C LYS A 176 2.51 -6.73 -0.64
N LEU A 177 1.98 -6.39 0.53
CA LEU A 177 2.33 -6.97 1.82
C LEU A 177 2.01 -8.47 1.89
N GLN A 178 2.73 -9.19 2.75
CA GLN A 178 2.31 -10.52 3.15
C GLN A 178 1.06 -10.44 4.03
N GLU A 179 0.30 -11.53 4.10
CA GLU A 179 -0.95 -11.58 4.88
C GLU A 179 -0.72 -11.25 6.36
N SER A 180 0.41 -11.67 6.94
CA SER A 180 0.78 -11.36 8.32
C SER A 180 0.94 -9.85 8.55
N ASP A 181 1.63 -9.16 7.65
CA ASP A 181 1.93 -7.74 7.77
C ASP A 181 0.67 -6.91 7.53
N ALA A 182 -0.18 -7.34 6.60
CA ALA A 182 -1.49 -6.73 6.39
C ALA A 182 -2.43 -6.88 7.60
N ARG A 183 -2.31 -7.96 8.39
CA ARG A 183 -3.05 -8.11 9.66
C ARG A 183 -2.58 -7.13 10.71
N ILE A 184 -1.25 -6.95 10.84
CA ILE A 184 -0.67 -5.93 11.73
C ILE A 184 -1.16 -4.54 11.32
N LEU A 185 -1.16 -4.23 10.02
CA LEU A 185 -1.71 -2.98 9.51
C LEU A 185 -3.18 -2.79 9.86
N LEU A 186 -4.02 -3.84 9.75
CA LEU A 186 -5.42 -3.75 10.18
C LEU A 186 -5.53 -3.43 11.68
N ASP A 187 -4.78 -4.13 12.52
CA ASP A 187 -4.82 -3.94 13.96
C ASP A 187 -4.39 -2.51 14.33
N ASP A 188 -3.34 -1.99 13.70
CA ASP A 188 -2.88 -0.61 13.87
C ASP A 188 -3.95 0.42 13.45
N LEU A 189 -4.60 0.20 12.30
CA LEU A 189 -5.68 1.06 11.82
C LEU A 189 -6.88 1.05 12.76
N ILE A 190 -7.30 -0.12 13.27
CA ILE A 190 -8.40 -0.24 14.23
C ILE A 190 -8.04 0.47 15.54
N MET A 191 -6.84 0.21 16.07
CA MET A 191 -6.38 0.80 17.33
C MET A 191 -6.32 2.32 17.26
N LYS A 192 -5.84 2.87 16.13
CA LYS A 192 -5.83 4.32 15.88
C LYS A 192 -7.23 4.94 15.94
N HIS A 193 -8.23 4.27 15.38
CA HIS A 193 -9.60 4.79 15.32
C HIS A 193 -10.47 4.40 16.52
N SER A 194 -9.97 3.56 17.42
CA SER A 194 -10.65 3.17 18.66
C SER A 194 -10.19 4.00 19.86
N ARG A 195 -8.99 4.57 19.82
CA ARG A 195 -8.46 5.44 20.86
C ARG A 195 -8.89 6.88 20.65
N GLN A 196 -9.33 7.53 21.72
CA GLN A 196 -9.50 8.98 21.72
C GLN A 196 -8.12 9.63 21.88
N LEU A 197 -7.61 10.24 20.81
CA LEU A 197 -6.32 10.92 20.80
C LEU A 197 -6.58 12.42 20.76
N PRO A 198 -6.29 13.16 21.85
CA PRO A 198 -6.21 14.62 21.79
C PRO A 198 -5.12 15.02 20.79
N PRO A 199 -5.27 16.10 20.00
CA PRO A 199 -6.38 17.06 19.97
C PRO A 199 -7.45 16.82 18.87
N PHE A 200 -7.32 15.79 18.00
CA PHE A 200 -8.11 15.69 16.76
C PHE A 200 -9.03 14.48 16.64
N THR A 201 -8.87 13.43 17.45
CA THR A 201 -9.51 12.13 17.16
C THR A 201 -10.48 11.73 18.28
N LEU A 202 -11.77 11.94 18.05
CA LEU A 202 -12.82 11.19 18.76
C LEU A 202 -12.74 9.74 18.28
N GLY A 203 -12.53 8.80 19.20
CA GLY A 203 -12.54 7.37 18.89
C GLY A 203 -13.85 7.01 18.18
N ALA A 204 -13.76 6.58 16.93
CA ALA A 204 -14.91 6.21 16.13
C ALA A 204 -15.53 4.90 16.63
N PHE A 205 -14.72 3.95 17.10
CA PHE A 205 -15.17 2.63 17.53
C PHE A 205 -15.00 2.42 19.04
N SER A 206 -15.98 1.77 19.67
CA SER A 206 -15.79 1.16 20.99
C SER A 206 -14.91 -0.09 20.90
N ALA A 207 -14.43 -0.60 22.04
CA ALA A 207 -13.65 -1.85 22.06
C ALA A 207 -14.42 -3.06 21.49
N GLU A 208 -15.74 -3.13 21.71
CA GLU A 208 -16.59 -4.18 21.14
C GLU A 208 -16.72 -4.02 19.63
N GLU A 209 -16.91 -2.79 19.15
CA GLU A 209 -17.01 -2.50 17.72
C GLU A 209 -15.69 -2.75 16.98
N ALA A 210 -14.56 -2.41 17.60
CA ALA A 210 -13.23 -2.72 17.11
C ALA A 210 -13.03 -4.24 16.90
N PHE A 211 -13.47 -5.05 17.86
CA PHE A 211 -13.45 -6.51 17.73
C PHE A 211 -14.34 -7.00 16.58
N LEU A 212 -15.54 -6.43 16.42
CA LEU A 212 -16.44 -6.76 15.30
C LEU A 212 -15.83 -6.42 13.94
N VAL A 213 -15.15 -5.28 13.83
CA VAL A 213 -14.40 -4.88 12.62
C VAL A 213 -13.32 -5.90 12.31
N ALA A 214 -12.49 -6.26 13.29
CA ALA A 214 -11.40 -7.21 13.12
C ALA A 214 -11.91 -8.61 12.70
N ASP A 215 -12.94 -9.13 13.39
CA ASP A 215 -13.51 -10.44 13.07
C ASP A 215 -14.18 -10.44 11.69
N TYR A 216 -14.87 -9.36 11.32
CA TYR A 216 -15.44 -9.21 9.98
C TYR A 216 -14.35 -9.23 8.90
N ALA A 217 -13.32 -8.39 9.02
CA ALA A 217 -12.23 -8.32 8.04
C ALA A 217 -11.48 -9.66 7.93
N ARG A 218 -11.31 -10.39 9.03
CA ARG A 218 -10.74 -11.74 9.04
C ARG A 218 -11.59 -12.73 8.24
N LYS A 219 -12.92 -12.65 8.33
CA LYS A 219 -13.86 -13.55 7.66
C LYS A 219 -14.10 -13.21 6.19
N THR A 220 -13.88 -11.95 5.80
CA THR A 220 -14.12 -11.45 4.44
C THR A 220 -12.78 -11.19 3.72
N PHE A 221 -12.14 -10.07 4.00
CA PHE A 221 -10.93 -9.60 3.32
C PHE A 221 -9.79 -10.63 3.39
N PHE A 222 -9.40 -11.06 4.60
CA PHE A 222 -8.26 -11.97 4.75
C PHE A 222 -8.54 -13.38 4.26
N LYS A 223 -9.79 -13.85 4.36
CA LYS A 223 -10.20 -15.12 3.76
C LYS A 223 -9.96 -15.15 2.25
N HIS A 224 -10.10 -14.00 1.60
CA HIS A 224 -9.93 -13.82 0.16
C HIS A 224 -8.63 -13.08 -0.21
N TYR A 225 -7.65 -13.00 0.71
CA TYR A 225 -6.43 -12.20 0.51
C TYR A 225 -5.68 -12.56 -0.78
N LYS A 226 -5.46 -13.86 -1.01
CA LYS A 226 -4.79 -14.36 -2.23
C LYS A 226 -5.54 -13.99 -3.52
N MET A 227 -6.87 -13.95 -3.48
CA MET A 227 -7.68 -13.53 -4.62
C MET A 227 -7.43 -12.05 -4.91
N HIS A 228 -7.46 -11.20 -3.87
CA HIS A 228 -7.12 -9.79 -4.01
C HIS A 228 -5.70 -9.62 -4.57
N THR A 229 -4.68 -10.27 -4.02
CA THR A 229 -3.31 -10.19 -4.54
C THR A 229 -3.21 -10.65 -6.01
N PHE A 230 -3.90 -11.72 -6.38
CA PHE A 230 -3.87 -12.27 -7.75
C PHE A 230 -4.44 -11.29 -8.77
N VAL A 231 -5.52 -10.60 -8.43
CA VAL A 231 -6.21 -9.63 -9.30
C VAL A 231 -5.33 -8.44 -9.67
N TYR A 232 -4.34 -8.09 -8.83
CA TYR A 232 -3.36 -7.03 -9.08
C TYR A 232 -1.99 -7.57 -9.53
N SER A 233 -1.89 -8.87 -9.80
CA SER A 233 -0.68 -9.48 -10.33
C SER A 233 -0.70 -9.41 -11.86
N HIS A 234 0.37 -8.89 -12.47
CA HIS A 234 0.49 -8.90 -13.92
C HIS A 234 0.59 -10.34 -14.43
N ARG A 235 -0.23 -10.69 -15.41
CA ARG A 235 -0.15 -11.99 -16.09
C ARG A 235 1.18 -12.08 -16.82
N GLN A 236 2.08 -12.93 -16.35
CA GLN A 236 3.34 -13.24 -17.03
C GLN A 236 3.13 -14.46 -17.92
N ASP A 237 3.00 -14.23 -19.23
CA ASP A 237 2.97 -15.33 -20.21
C ASP A 237 4.41 -15.78 -20.47
N PHE A 238 4.80 -16.95 -19.95
CA PHE A 238 6.13 -17.52 -20.16
C PHE A 238 6.14 -18.42 -21.40
N SER A 239 6.78 -17.99 -22.49
CA SER A 239 6.93 -18.81 -23.70
C SER A 239 8.30 -19.51 -23.70
N ILE A 240 8.31 -20.82 -23.49
CA ILE A 240 9.52 -21.65 -23.62
C ILE A 240 9.64 -22.05 -25.09
N ARG A 241 10.75 -21.68 -25.73
CA ARG A 241 11.16 -22.28 -27.02
C ARG A 241 12.38 -23.14 -26.79
N VAL A 242 12.27 -24.42 -27.12
CA VAL A 242 13.42 -25.32 -27.21
C VAL A 242 14.12 -25.01 -28.53
N VAL A 243 15.34 -24.48 -28.45
CA VAL A 243 16.21 -24.31 -29.61
C VAL A 243 17.14 -25.50 -29.66
N ASP A 244 16.97 -26.36 -30.67
CA ASP A 244 17.82 -27.51 -30.87
C ASP A 244 19.17 -27.04 -31.43
N GLN A 245 20.10 -26.69 -30.55
CA GLN A 245 21.42 -26.23 -30.94
C GLN A 245 22.29 -27.45 -31.27
N ARG A 246 22.42 -27.76 -32.56
CA ARG A 246 23.33 -28.80 -33.06
C ARG A 246 24.78 -28.42 -32.72
N VAL A 247 25.36 -29.08 -31.72
CA VAL A 247 26.77 -28.86 -31.26
C VAL A 247 27.77 -29.65 -32.11
N VAL A 248 27.31 -30.59 -32.92
CA VAL A 248 28.17 -31.50 -33.70
C VAL A 248 28.33 -31.01 -35.15
N PRO A 249 29.55 -30.92 -35.71
CA PRO A 249 29.77 -30.67 -37.13
C PRO A 249 29.01 -31.71 -37.98
N ARG A 250 28.53 -31.31 -39.16
CA ARG A 250 27.89 -32.25 -40.09
C ARG A 250 28.89 -33.37 -40.41
N VAL A 251 28.59 -34.59 -39.98
CA VAL A 251 29.25 -35.78 -40.50
C VAL A 251 28.99 -35.77 -42.00
N PHE A 252 30.05 -35.74 -42.81
CA PHE A 252 29.93 -35.81 -44.25
C PHE A 252 29.08 -37.04 -44.61
N GLU A 253 28.19 -36.89 -45.58
CA GLU A 253 27.40 -38.01 -46.10
C GLU A 253 28.37 -39.14 -46.43
N SER A 254 28.09 -40.34 -45.91
CA SER A 254 28.92 -41.52 -46.15
C SER A 254 29.06 -41.66 -47.66
N ALA A 255 30.28 -41.53 -48.18
CA ALA A 255 30.52 -41.72 -49.60
C ALA A 255 30.09 -43.15 -49.95
N ASP A 256 29.31 -43.29 -51.03
CA ASP A 256 28.97 -44.60 -51.55
C ASP A 256 30.28 -45.30 -51.98
N LEU A 257 30.46 -46.55 -51.53
CA LEU A 257 31.61 -47.35 -51.93
C LEU A 257 31.55 -47.55 -53.45
N HIS A 258 32.47 -46.92 -54.19
CA HIS A 258 32.61 -47.14 -55.63
C HIS A 258 33.05 -48.58 -55.88
N LYS A 259 32.08 -49.45 -56.19
CA LYS A 259 32.30 -50.86 -56.54
C LYS A 259 33.15 -51.07 -57.79
N GLU A 260 33.42 -50.00 -58.54
CA GLU A 260 34.31 -49.99 -59.71
C GLU A 260 35.77 -50.34 -59.35
N PHE A 261 36.15 -50.16 -58.08
CA PHE A 261 37.47 -50.50 -57.56
C PHE A 261 37.45 -51.76 -56.67
N GLU A 262 36.32 -52.48 -56.65
CA GLU A 262 36.22 -53.77 -55.99
C GLU A 262 36.89 -54.82 -56.90
N VAL A 263 38.13 -55.16 -56.59
CA VAL A 263 38.91 -56.17 -57.32
C VAL A 263 38.90 -57.45 -56.49
N ASP A 264 38.65 -58.60 -57.12
CA ASP A 264 38.78 -59.90 -56.47
C ASP A 264 40.26 -60.12 -56.09
N PRO A 265 40.59 -60.36 -54.81
CA PRO A 265 41.95 -60.61 -54.37
C PRO A 265 42.66 -61.76 -55.11
N LEU A 266 41.91 -62.71 -55.67
CA LEU A 266 42.46 -63.83 -56.46
C LEU A 266 42.90 -63.41 -57.86
N GLU A 267 42.33 -62.33 -58.40
CA GLU A 267 42.70 -61.80 -59.72
C GLU A 267 43.94 -60.90 -59.67
N VAL A 268 44.33 -60.46 -58.46
CA VAL A 268 45.56 -59.70 -58.24
C VAL A 268 46.70 -60.68 -58.01
N ALA A 269 47.60 -60.81 -58.98
CA ALA A 269 48.71 -61.78 -58.95
C ALA A 269 49.59 -61.69 -57.69
N GLU A 270 49.71 -60.50 -57.10
CA GLU A 270 50.48 -60.26 -55.87
C GLU A 270 49.77 -60.78 -54.61
N LEU A 271 48.45 -60.93 -54.65
CA LEU A 271 47.61 -61.34 -53.52
C LEU A 271 47.04 -62.76 -53.69
N ALA A 272 47.06 -63.31 -54.90
CA ALA A 272 46.50 -64.63 -55.21
C ALA A 272 47.02 -65.73 -54.28
N ASP A 273 48.33 -65.75 -54.00
CA ASP A 273 48.96 -66.75 -53.11
C ASP A 273 48.49 -66.68 -51.65
N LEU A 274 48.03 -65.50 -51.20
CA LEU A 274 47.55 -65.28 -49.82
C LEU A 274 46.11 -65.73 -49.62
N PHE A 275 45.32 -65.77 -50.70
CA PHE A 275 43.88 -66.07 -50.66
C PHE A 275 43.53 -67.38 -51.37
N ALA A 276 44.48 -68.05 -52.02
CA ALA A 276 44.31 -69.41 -52.53
C ALA A 276 44.12 -70.42 -51.38
N SER A 277 43.19 -71.36 -51.57
CA SER A 277 42.95 -72.42 -50.59
C SER A 277 44.11 -73.41 -50.59
N PRO A 278 44.61 -73.87 -49.43
CA PRO A 278 45.82 -74.70 -49.35
C PRO A 278 45.68 -76.12 -49.94
N GLU A 279 44.54 -76.46 -50.55
CA GLU A 279 44.31 -77.74 -51.22
C GLU A 279 44.53 -77.66 -52.75
N GLU A 280 44.75 -76.47 -53.33
CA GLU A 280 44.98 -76.27 -54.77
C GLU A 280 46.38 -75.69 -55.11
N ALA A 281 47.31 -75.67 -54.15
CA ALA A 281 48.71 -75.25 -54.30
C ALA A 281 49.70 -76.44 -54.30
#